data_AF-A0A534KUX3-F1
#
_entry.id   AF-A0A534KUX3-F1
#
_cell.length_a   1.000
_cell.length_b   1.000
_cell.length_c   1.000
_cell.angle_alpha   90.00
_cell.angle_beta   90.00
_cell.angle_gamma   90.00
#
_symmetry.space_group_name_H-M   'P 1'
#
loop_
_entity.id
_entity.type
_entity.pdbx_description
1 polymer ?
#
loop_
_entity_poly.entity_id
_entity_poly.type
_entity_poly.pdbx_seq_one_letter_code
_entity_poly.pdbx_strand_id
1 'polypeptide(L)'
;MNFDFRIDPETGISERALDLHGNFAKAAQWAIEHQASLFCILGDLFDRAHVAPVFREMVRKDVIEPLGAAGIEVWILAGNHDEPRRTARSTSLDDYR
;
A
#
# COMPACT_ATOMS: atom_id res chain seq x y z
N MET A 1 9.34 -17.18 18.16
CA MET A 1 8.31 -16.17 18.43
C MET A 1 7.14 -16.47 17.51
N ASN A 2 6.02 -16.91 18.06
CA ASN A 2 4.79 -17.07 17.28
C ASN A 2 4.13 -15.69 17.23
N PHE A 3 4.16 -15.03 16.07
CA PHE A 3 3.37 -13.82 15.86
C PHE A 3 1.97 -14.30 15.51
N ASP A 4 1.14 -14.55 16.52
CA ASP A 4 -0.26 -14.89 16.30
C ASP A 4 -0.92 -13.70 15.60
N PHE A 5 -1.25 -13.88 14.31
CA PHE A 5 -1.88 -12.85 13.49
C PHE A 5 -3.27 -12.57 14.04
N ARG A 6 -3.40 -11.52 14.85
CA ARG A 6 -4.69 -11.00 15.28
C ARG A 6 -5.37 -10.37 14.08
N ILE A 7 -6.48 -10.97 13.68
CA ILE A 7 -7.36 -10.47 12.62
C ILE A 7 -8.51 -9.76 13.33
N ASP A 8 -8.75 -8.51 12.96
CA ASP A 8 -9.93 -7.78 13.37
C ASP A 8 -11.18 -8.52 12.85
N PRO A 9 -12.06 -9.02 13.74
CA PRO A 9 -13.21 -9.81 13.35
C PRO A 9 -14.30 -9.00 12.62
N GLU A 10 -14.32 -7.67 12.72
CA GLU A 10 -15.30 -6.82 12.04
C GLU A 10 -14.88 -6.52 10.60
N THR A 11 -13.59 -6.28 10.38
CA THR A 11 -13.07 -5.87 9.06
C THR A 11 -12.40 -7.01 8.29
N GLY A 12 -12.04 -8.10 8.98
CA GLY A 12 -11.24 -9.20 8.42
C GLY A 12 -9.78 -8.80 8.14
N ILE A 13 -9.33 -7.65 8.63
CA ILE A 13 -7.99 -7.11 8.39
C ILE A 13 -7.07 -7.50 9.54
N SER A 14 -5.84 -7.93 9.24
CA SER A 14 -4.85 -8.20 10.29
C SER A 14 -4.36 -6.90 10.94
N GLU A 15 -4.11 -6.91 12.25
CA GLU A 15 -3.51 -5.76 12.97
C GLU A 15 -2.23 -5.25 12.27
N ARG A 16 -1.39 -6.15 11.76
CA ARG A 16 -0.17 -5.80 10.98
C ARG A 16 -0.45 -5.01 9.71
N ALA A 17 -1.58 -5.25 9.07
CA ALA A 17 -1.99 -4.46 7.90
C ALA A 17 -2.43 -3.08 8.36
N LEU A 18 -3.23 -2.96 9.42
CA LEU A 18 -3.61 -1.66 9.99
C LEU A 18 -2.39 -0.83 10.42
N ASP A 19 -1.38 -1.46 11.04
CA ASP A 19 -0.12 -0.80 11.39
C ASP A 19 0.61 -0.26 10.14
N LEU A 20 0.64 -1.06 9.07
CA LEU A 20 1.23 -0.65 7.80
C LEU A 20 0.49 0.54 7.20
N HIS A 21 -0.84 0.49 7.15
CA HIS A 21 -1.67 1.62 6.70
C HIS A 21 -1.38 2.89 7.52
N GLY A 22 -1.35 2.78 8.85
CA GLY A 22 -1.06 3.90 9.73
C GLY A 22 0.33 4.50 9.46
N ASN A 23 1.32 3.67 9.15
CA ASN A 23 2.66 4.13 8.77
C ASN A 23 2.67 4.82 7.40
N PHE A 24 1.91 4.32 6.43
CA PHE A 24 1.77 5.00 5.13
C PHE A 24 1.11 6.37 5.26
N ALA A 25 0.01 6.47 6.01
CA ALA A 25 -0.68 7.73 6.24
C ALA A 25 0.25 8.76 6.90
N LYS A 26 1.03 8.34 7.91
CA LYS A 26 2.04 9.22 8.55
C LYS A 26 3.13 9.66 7.59
N ALA A 27 3.65 8.76 6.76
CA ALA A 27 4.68 9.09 5.78
C ALA A 27 4.17 10.05 4.70
N ALA A 28 2.93 9.85 4.23
CA ALA A 28 2.29 10.76 3.30
C ALA A 28 2.08 12.15 3.90
N GLN A 29 1.57 12.21 5.14
CA GLN A 29 1.41 13.46 5.86
C GLN A 29 2.74 14.21 5.99
N TRP A 30 3.81 13.50 6.36
CA TRP A 30 5.14 14.09 6.44
C TRP A 30 5.61 14.64 5.09
N ALA A 31 5.40 13.91 4.00
CA ALA A 31 5.76 14.36 2.65
C ALA A 31 4.98 15.62 2.22
N ILE A 32 3.70 15.69 2.58
CA ILE A 32 2.85 16.88 2.34
C ILE A 32 3.36 18.08 3.12
N GLU A 33 3.62 17.91 4.42
CA GLU A 33 4.13 18.97 5.30
C GLU A 33 5.47 19.54 4.81
N HIS A 34 6.32 18.69 4.24
CA HIS A 34 7.64 19.07 3.73
C HIS A 34 7.66 19.40 2.24
N GLN A 35 6.49 19.47 1.59
CA GLN A 35 6.33 19.79 0.18
C GLN A 35 7.23 18.93 -0.73
N ALA A 36 7.29 17.64 -0.46
CA ALA A 36 8.04 16.70 -1.29
C ALA A 36 7.51 16.73 -2.73
N SER A 37 8.39 16.60 -3.71
CA SER A 37 7.98 16.52 -5.12
C SER A 37 7.60 15.10 -5.55
N LEU A 38 8.12 14.09 -4.84
CA LEU A 38 7.98 12.68 -5.20
C LEU A 38 7.87 11.82 -3.94
N PHE A 39 6.92 10.89 -3.95
CA PHE A 39 6.75 9.87 -2.93
C PHE A 39 6.93 8.49 -3.57
N CYS A 40 7.97 7.76 -3.17
CA CYS A 40 8.27 6.44 -3.74
C CYS A 40 7.93 5.31 -2.76
N ILE A 41 7.20 4.33 -3.27
CA ILE A 41 6.94 3.05 -2.62
C ILE A 41 7.78 2.00 -3.34
N LEU A 42 8.80 1.45 -2.69
CA LEU A 42 9.83 0.61 -3.32
C LEU A 42 9.73 -0.88 -2.95
N GLY A 43 8.57 -1.48 -3.24
CA GLY A 43 8.36 -2.92 -3.17
C GLY A 43 8.06 -3.48 -1.77
N ASP A 44 7.66 -4.76 -1.77
CA ASP A 44 7.30 -5.57 -0.60
C ASP A 44 6.33 -4.84 0.34
N LEU A 45 5.38 -4.13 -0.27
CA LEU A 45 4.31 -3.46 0.48
C LEU A 45 3.53 -4.45 1.32
N PHE A 46 3.44 -5.70 0.87
CA PHE A 46 2.71 -6.76 1.54
C PHE A 46 3.48 -8.07 1.60
N ASP A 47 3.42 -8.71 2.77
CA ASP A 47 3.95 -10.06 3.00
C ASP A 47 3.18 -11.15 2.23
N ARG A 48 2.04 -10.83 1.58
CA ARG A 48 1.23 -11.77 0.82
C ARG A 48 0.69 -11.12 -0.44
N ALA A 49 0.77 -11.81 -1.58
CA ALA A 49 0.23 -11.38 -2.86
C ALA A 49 -1.27 -11.01 -2.84
N HIS A 50 -2.02 -11.50 -1.85
CA HIS A 50 -3.42 -11.14 -1.64
C HIS A 50 -3.59 -10.08 -0.54
N VAL A 51 -3.55 -8.82 -0.97
CA VAL A 51 -4.04 -7.67 -0.19
C VAL A 51 -5.56 -7.70 -0.17
N ALA A 52 -6.18 -7.48 0.99
CA ALA A 52 -7.63 -7.37 1.08
C ALA A 52 -8.13 -6.14 0.29
N PRO A 53 -9.25 -6.21 -0.45
CA PRO A 53 -9.80 -5.06 -1.18
C PRO A 53 -10.02 -3.83 -0.31
N VAL A 54 -10.50 -4.03 0.93
CA VAL A 54 -10.70 -2.94 1.91
C VAL A 54 -9.38 -2.22 2.21
N PHE A 55 -8.27 -2.95 2.33
CA PHE A 55 -6.98 -2.35 2.60
C PHE A 55 -6.48 -1.46 1.44
N ARG A 56 -6.68 -1.91 0.20
CA ARG A 56 -6.34 -1.09 -0.98
C ARG A 56 -7.12 0.22 -0.99
N GLU A 57 -8.40 0.15 -0.66
CA GLU A 57 -9.26 1.34 -0.59
C GLU A 57 -8.82 2.30 0.52
N MET A 58 -8.43 1.78 1.69
CA MET A 58 -7.87 2.60 2.78
C MET A 58 -6.60 3.32 2.36
N VAL A 59 -5.65 2.63 1.72
CA VAL A 59 -4.41 3.26 1.22
C VAL A 59 -4.72 4.30 0.14
N ARG A 60 -5.65 4.01 -0.77
CA ARG A 60 -6.06 4.96 -1.80
C ARG A 60 -6.57 6.26 -1.18
N LYS A 61 -7.52 6.18 -0.25
CA LYS A 61 -8.17 7.33 0.39
C LYS A 61 -7.26 8.12 1.32
N ASP A 62 -6.47 7.43 2.13
CA ASP A 62 -5.74 8.09 3.23
C ASP A 62 -4.29 8.45 2.87
N VAL A 63 -3.80 7.97 1.73
CA VAL A 63 -2.39 8.13 1.32
C VAL A 63 -2.30 8.71 -0.08
N ILE A 64 -2.87 8.03 -1.07
CA ILE A 64 -2.68 8.39 -2.49
C ILE A 64 -3.45 9.67 -2.86
N GLU A 65 -4.73 9.77 -2.47
CA GLU A 65 -5.55 10.96 -2.76
C GLU A 65 -5.00 12.24 -2.11
N PRO A 66 -4.58 12.25 -0.82
CA PRO A 66 -3.95 13.41 -0.21
C PRO A 66 -2.64 13.84 -0.89
N LEU A 67 -1.78 12.88 -1.24
CA LEU A 67 -0.53 13.16 -1.96
C LEU A 67 -0.82 13.81 -3.33
N GLY A 68 -1.78 13.25 -4.08
CA GLY A 68 -2.19 13.80 -5.37
C GLY A 68 -2.80 15.20 -5.25
N ALA A 69 -3.64 15.45 -4.24
CA ALA A 69 -4.20 16.77 -3.97
C ALA A 69 -3.14 17.81 -3.60
N ALA A 70 -2.03 17.39 -2.98
CA ALA A 70 -0.88 18.23 -2.68
C ALA A 70 0.09 18.40 -3.87
N GLY A 71 -0.20 17.79 -5.02
CA GLY A 71 0.64 17.86 -6.22
C GLY A 71 1.91 17.01 -6.15
N ILE A 72 1.93 16.01 -5.25
CA ILE A 72 3.07 15.11 -5.06
C ILE A 72 2.91 13.90 -5.98
N GLU A 73 3.92 13.64 -6.80
CA GLU A 73 3.93 12.48 -7.68
C GLU A 73 4.15 11.21 -6.85
N VAL A 74 3.42 10.13 -7.14
CA VAL A 74 3.54 8.87 -6.41
C VAL A 74 4.03 7.77 -7.35
N TRP A 75 5.18 7.17 -7.02
CA TRP A 75 5.74 6.04 -7.75
C TRP A 75 5.64 4.78 -6.91
N ILE A 76 5.13 3.70 -7.49
CA ILE A 76 5.03 2.40 -6.83
C ILE A 76 5.82 1.40 -7.68
N LEU A 77 6.92 0.90 -7.12
CA LEU A 77 7.68 -0.21 -7.66
C LEU A 77 7.18 -1.48 -6.96
N ALA A 78 6.70 -2.47 -7.72
CA ALA A 78 6.30 -3.77 -7.18
C ALA A 78 7.52 -4.55 -6.67
N GLY A 79 7.40 -5.23 -5.53
CA GLY A 79 8.47 -6.03 -4.94
C GLY A 79 8.47 -7.49 -5.38
N ASN A 80 9.52 -8.23 -5.04
CA ASN A 80 9.66 -9.66 -5.38
C ASN A 80 8.58 -10.55 -4.73
N HIS A 81 7.91 -10.09 -3.66
CA HIS A 81 6.83 -10.83 -3.01
C HIS A 81 5.43 -10.55 -3.62
N ASP A 82 5.33 -9.58 -4.54
CA ASP A 82 4.15 -9.26 -5.35
C ASP A 82 4.09 -10.06 -6.66
N GLU A 83 5.12 -10.84 -6.96
CA GLU A 83 5.17 -11.75 -8.08
C GLU A 83 4.56 -13.11 -7.67
N PRO A 84 3.47 -13.59 -8.31
CA PRO A 84 2.99 -14.94 -8.04
C PRO A 84 4.12 -15.92 -8.34
N ARG A 85 4.40 -16.86 -7.44
CA ARG A 85 5.35 -17.98 -7.63
C ARG A 85 4.93 -18.98 -8.72
N ARG A 86 4.31 -18.50 -9.80
CA ARG A 86 4.03 -19.26 -11.02
C ARG A 86 4.40 -18.44 -12.23
N THR A 87 5.33 -19.00 -13.00
CA THR A 87 5.64 -18.72 -14.39
C THR A 87 4.38 -18.81 -15.26
N ALA A 88 3.50 -17.80 -15.24
CA ALA A 88 2.46 -17.61 -16.26
C ALA A 88 1.79 -16.22 -16.15
N ARG A 89 2.13 -15.37 -17.13
CA ARG A 89 1.36 -14.24 -17.68
C ARG A 89 1.05 -13.04 -16.79
N SER A 90 1.82 -11.96 -17.05
CA SER A 90 1.36 -10.63 -17.44
C SER A 90 -0.16 -10.40 -17.34
N THR A 91 -0.56 -9.49 -16.44
CA THR A 91 -1.73 -8.64 -16.66
C THR A 91 -1.34 -7.20 -16.38
N SER A 92 -1.59 -6.38 -17.40
CA SER A 92 -1.14 -5.02 -17.60
C SER A 92 -1.47 -4.05 -16.47
N LEU A 93 -0.63 -3.03 -16.37
CA LEU A 93 -0.88 -1.72 -15.77
C LEU A 93 -1.92 -0.90 -16.56
N ASP A 94 -2.89 -1.55 -17.19
CA ASP A 94 -3.98 -0.89 -17.90
C ASP A 94 -5.13 -0.69 -16.91
N ASP A 95 -5.09 0.45 -16.21
CA ASP A 95 -6.27 1.25 -15.84
C ASP A 95 -5.81 2.30 -14.84
N TYR A 96 -5.58 3.53 -15.32
CA TYR A 96 -6.05 4.79 -14.73
C TYR A 96 -5.50 5.93 -15.61
N ARG A 97 -6.43 6.61 -16.26
CA ARG A 97 -6.25 7.79 -17.11
C ARG A 97 -7.06 8.91 -16.51
#